data_AF-A0A355EM73-F1
#
_entry.id   AF-A0A355EM73-F1
#
_cell.length_a   1.000
_cell.length_b   1.000
_cell.length_c   1.000
_cell.angle_alpha   90.00
_cell.angle_beta   90.00
_cell.angle_gamma   90.00
#
_symmetry.space_group_name_H-M   'P 1'
#
loop_
_entity.id
_entity.type
_entity.pdbx_description
1 polymer ?
#
loop_
_entity_poly.entity_id
_entity_poly.type
_entity_poly.pdbx_seq_one_letter_code
_entity_poly.pdbx_strand_id
1 'polypeptide(L)'
;CAEYLPHVIDLYKDIEGEDKKAYQGPSCSVEDAIRKQDLFVNQWIATCALEILWKMVRKGYLTVHGAFVNLDSFKVRPLPIDPTVWKSMGWENRRKSRRRREGRNHKLHRGANGPPFFYRVISVSQA
;
A
#
# COMPACT_ATOMS: atom_id res chain seq x y z
N CYS A 1 9.30 15.16 4.24
CA CYS A 1 8.19 14.26 4.62
C CYS A 1 7.52 13.69 3.39
N ALA A 2 7.16 12.39 3.38
CA ALA A 2 6.39 11.79 2.31
C ALA A 2 4.92 12.28 2.37
N GLU A 3 4.39 12.73 1.24
CA GLU A 3 3.03 13.28 1.11
C GLU A 3 1.94 12.18 1.15
N TYR A 4 2.33 10.93 0.90
CA TYR A 4 1.46 9.78 0.90
C TYR A 4 2.23 8.55 1.35
N LEU A 5 1.66 7.79 2.30
CA LEU A 5 2.20 6.52 2.75
C LEU A 5 1.65 5.41 1.84
N PRO A 6 2.50 4.61 1.17
CA PRO A 6 2.04 3.52 0.32
C PRO A 6 1.28 2.47 1.14
N HIS A 7 0.25 1.89 0.53
CA HIS A 7 -0.41 0.73 1.11
C HIS A 7 0.47 -0.52 0.97
N VAL A 8 0.25 -1.54 1.79
CA VAL A 8 1.02 -2.79 1.73
C VAL A 8 0.95 -3.44 0.34
N ILE A 9 -0.22 -3.39 -0.30
CA ILE A 9 -0.46 -3.92 -1.66
C ILE A 9 0.31 -3.13 -2.73
N ASP A 10 0.55 -1.82 -2.50
CA ASP A 10 1.34 -1.02 -3.45
C ASP A 10 2.85 -1.36 -3.40
N LEU A 11 3.34 -1.79 -2.23
CA LEU A 11 4.74 -2.18 -2.01
C LEU A 11 5.00 -3.65 -2.38
N TYR A 12 4.07 -4.53 -2.05
CA TYR A 12 4.15 -5.98 -2.25
C TYR A 12 3.01 -6.38 -3.18
N LYS A 13 3.30 -6.42 -4.48
CA LYS A 13 2.28 -6.76 -5.50
C LYS A 13 2.03 -8.27 -5.61
N ASP A 14 2.99 -9.05 -5.15
CA ASP A 14 2.95 -10.51 -5.06
C ASP A 14 1.87 -11.03 -4.10
N ILE A 15 1.42 -10.21 -3.15
CA ILE A 15 0.32 -10.53 -2.23
C ILE A 15 -1.04 -9.99 -2.72
N GLU A 16 -1.10 -9.41 -3.92
CA GLU A 16 -2.36 -8.91 -4.49
C GLU A 16 -3.32 -10.09 -4.75
N GLY A 17 -4.53 -10.03 -4.17
CA GLY A 17 -5.53 -11.09 -4.29
C GLY A 17 -5.53 -12.10 -3.14
N GLU A 18 -4.61 -12.01 -2.18
CA GLU A 18 -4.69 -12.78 -0.92
C GLU A 18 -5.97 -12.45 -0.14
N ASP A 19 -6.46 -11.22 -0.25
CA ASP A 19 -7.72 -10.74 0.30
C ASP A 19 -8.97 -11.37 -0.36
N LYS A 20 -8.82 -11.97 -1.55
CA LYS A 20 -9.91 -12.63 -2.29
C LYS A 20 -10.09 -14.09 -1.93
N LYS A 21 -9.24 -14.65 -1.05
CA LYS A 21 -9.41 -16.02 -0.55
C LYS A 21 -10.73 -16.15 0.19
N ALA A 22 -11.36 -17.32 0.05
CA ALA A 22 -12.62 -17.60 0.73
C ALA A 22 -12.46 -17.40 2.24
N TYR A 23 -13.40 -16.66 2.84
CA TYR A 23 -13.43 -16.45 4.28
C TYR A 23 -13.52 -17.81 4.99
N GLN A 24 -12.53 -18.14 5.81
CA GLN A 24 -12.39 -19.47 6.43
C GLN A 24 -13.28 -19.68 7.67
N GLY A 25 -14.24 -18.79 7.91
CA GLY A 25 -15.07 -18.81 9.12
C GLY A 25 -14.30 -18.42 10.38
N PRO A 26 -15.02 -18.17 11.50
CA PRO A 26 -14.37 -18.12 12.81
C PRO A 26 -13.76 -19.49 13.14
N SER A 27 -12.70 -19.52 13.96
CA SER A 27 -12.21 -20.76 14.54
C SER A 27 -13.22 -21.23 15.59
N CYS A 28 -13.91 -22.34 15.34
CA CYS A 28 -14.93 -22.89 16.24
C CYS A 28 -14.35 -23.52 17.52
N SER A 29 -13.03 -23.72 17.56
CA SER A 29 -12.28 -24.24 18.70
C SER A 29 -10.87 -23.66 18.72
N VAL A 30 -10.18 -23.75 19.86
CA VAL A 30 -8.77 -23.33 19.98
C VAL A 30 -7.88 -24.27 19.17
N GLU A 31 -8.21 -25.56 19.15
CA GLU A 31 -7.51 -26.59 18.39
C GLU A 31 -7.57 -26.30 16.88
N ASP A 32 -8.74 -25.89 16.36
CA ASP A 32 -8.88 -25.52 14.95
C ASP A 32 -8.16 -24.22 14.60
N ALA A 33 -8.02 -23.29 15.55
CA ALA A 33 -7.22 -22.09 15.36
C ALA A 33 -5.72 -22.45 15.24
N ILE A 34 -5.23 -23.30 16.14
CA ILE A 34 -3.82 -23.75 16.16
C ILE A 34 -3.47 -24.55 14.90
N ARG A 35 -4.40 -25.35 14.37
CA ARG A 35 -4.19 -26.06 13.09
C ARG A 35 -3.99 -25.14 11.89
N LYS A 36 -4.48 -23.89 11.96
CA LYS A 36 -4.39 -22.90 10.87
C LYS A 36 -3.18 -21.98 11.03
N GLN A 37 -2.84 -21.58 12.26
CA GLN A 37 -1.75 -20.65 12.59
C GLN A 37 -1.18 -20.95 13.97
N ASP A 38 0.10 -20.64 14.22
CA ASP A 38 0.68 -20.80 15.55
C ASP A 38 0.01 -19.93 16.62
N LEU A 39 0.03 -20.45 17.86
CA LEU A 39 -0.76 -19.98 19.01
C LEU A 39 -0.70 -18.47 19.29
N PHE A 40 0.40 -17.78 18.93
CA PHE A 40 0.59 -16.37 19.26
C PHE A 40 0.71 -15.42 18.07
N VAL A 41 0.57 -15.90 16.83
CA VAL A 41 0.72 -15.06 15.62
C VAL A 41 -0.16 -13.82 15.68
N ASN A 42 -1.44 -13.99 15.97
CA ASN A 42 -2.41 -12.89 16.00
C ASN A 42 -2.08 -11.87 17.09
N GLN A 43 -1.66 -12.34 18.27
CA GLN A 43 -1.30 -11.46 19.39
C GLN A 43 -0.05 -10.63 19.09
N TRP A 44 0.99 -11.23 18.49
CA TRP A 44 2.21 -10.52 18.12
C TRP A 44 1.97 -9.47 17.05
N ILE A 45 1.21 -9.81 16.01
CA ILE A 45 0.88 -8.87 14.92
C ILE A 45 0.03 -7.71 15.45
N ALA A 46 -0.99 -8.00 16.26
CA ALA A 46 -1.84 -6.98 16.87
C ALA A 46 -1.03 -6.04 17.77
N THR A 47 -0.11 -6.58 18.56
CA THR A 47 0.77 -5.79 19.43
C THR A 47 1.67 -4.86 18.62
N CYS A 48 2.29 -5.36 17.54
CA CYS A 48 3.12 -4.53 16.65
C CYS A 48 2.32 -3.42 15.97
N ALA A 49 1.12 -3.74 15.48
CA ALA A 49 0.24 -2.77 14.84
C ALA A 49 -0.24 -1.70 15.83
N LEU A 50 -0.64 -2.10 17.04
CA LEU A 50 -1.08 -1.19 18.09
C LEU A 50 0.04 -0.26 18.53
N GLU A 51 1.27 -0.73 18.60
CA GLU A 51 2.43 0.12 18.92
C GLU A 51 2.69 1.20 17.86
N ILE A 52 2.53 0.87 16.57
CA ILE A 52 2.60 1.86 15.48
C ILE A 52 1.45 2.87 15.61
N LEU A 53 0.22 2.40 15.83
CA LEU A 53 -0.95 3.25 16.01
C LEU A 53 -0.79 4.18 17.22
N TRP A 54 -0.32 3.66 18.34
CA TRP A 54 -0.08 4.41 19.56
C TRP A 54 0.96 5.51 19.36
N LYS A 55 2.09 5.19 18.69
CA LYS A 55 3.10 6.19 18.32
C LYS A 55 2.52 7.30 17.44
N MET A 56 1.67 6.95 16.48
CA MET A 56 0.98 7.94 15.63
C MET A 56 0.10 8.88 16.46
N VAL A 57 -0.75 8.34 17.32
CA VAL A 57 -1.66 9.13 18.18
C VAL A 57 -0.88 9.99 19.17
N ARG A 58 0.16 9.43 19.81
CA ARG A 58 0.90 10.10 20.89
C ARG A 58 1.85 11.19 20.38
N LYS A 59 2.52 10.95 19.25
CA LYS A 59 3.61 11.81 18.74
C LYS A 59 3.20 12.64 17.53
N GLY A 60 2.14 12.27 16.82
CA GLY A 60 1.73 12.93 15.59
C GLY A 60 2.64 12.66 14.38
N TYR A 61 3.64 11.78 14.52
CA TYR A 61 4.51 11.35 13.42
C TYR A 61 4.89 9.87 13.55
N LEU A 62 5.25 9.28 12.41
CA LEU A 62 5.73 7.90 12.31
C LEU A 62 7.11 7.85 11.66
N THR A 63 7.95 6.96 12.15
CA THR A 63 9.25 6.60 11.54
C THR A 63 9.20 5.25 10.83
N VAL A 64 8.23 4.42 11.21
CA VAL A 64 8.01 3.04 10.75
C VAL A 64 6.53 2.89 10.44
N HIS A 65 6.21 2.18 9.36
CA HIS A 65 4.82 1.98 8.89
C HIS A 65 4.38 0.52 8.90
N GLY A 66 5.27 -0.39 9.28
CA GLY A 66 4.98 -1.81 9.40
C GLY A 66 6.18 -2.56 9.96
N ALA A 67 6.07 -3.87 10.12
CA ALA A 67 7.17 -4.72 10.50
C ALA A 67 6.98 -6.12 9.92
N PHE A 68 8.07 -6.78 9.57
CA PHE A 68 8.10 -8.21 9.37
C PHE A 68 8.31 -8.89 10.71
N VAL A 69 7.43 -9.85 11.02
CA VAL A 69 7.51 -10.66 12.24
C VAL A 69 7.75 -12.09 11.79
N ASN A 70 8.87 -12.66 12.21
CA ASN A 70 9.17 -14.07 12.03
C ASN A 70 9.31 -14.70 13.42
N LEU A 71 8.34 -15.54 13.78
CA LEU A 71 8.30 -16.15 15.11
C LEU A 71 9.26 -17.35 15.23
N ASP A 72 9.53 -18.07 14.14
CA ASP A 72 10.48 -19.21 14.14
C ASP A 72 11.91 -18.78 14.53
N SER A 73 12.35 -17.65 13.97
CA SER A 73 13.66 -17.06 14.22
C SER A 73 13.65 -15.97 15.29
N PHE A 74 12.49 -15.68 15.87
CA PHE A 74 12.27 -14.59 16.83
C PHE A 74 12.78 -13.22 16.36
N LYS A 75 12.62 -12.91 15.07
CA LYS A 75 13.08 -11.65 14.47
C LYS A 75 11.92 -10.75 14.09
N VAL A 76 11.96 -9.51 14.58
CA VAL A 76 11.08 -8.42 14.15
C VAL A 76 11.92 -7.39 13.38
N ARG A 77 11.61 -7.19 12.10
CA ARG A 77 12.31 -6.24 11.23
C ARG A 77 11.39 -5.07 10.89
N PRO A 78 11.69 -3.84 11.33
CA PRO A 78 10.83 -2.69 11.05
C PRO A 78 10.89 -2.31 9.55
N LEU A 79 9.78 -1.77 9.05
CA LEU A 79 9.68 -1.15 7.73
C LEU A 79 9.78 0.39 7.88
N PRO A 80 10.96 0.99 7.72
CA PRO A 80 11.13 2.43 7.86
C PRO A 80 10.36 3.18 6.77
N ILE A 81 9.91 4.39 7.11
CA ILE A 81 9.31 5.32 6.15
C ILE A 81 10.44 5.99 5.37
N ASP A 82 10.86 5.37 4.27
CA ASP A 82 11.92 5.89 3.41
C ASP A 82 11.51 5.84 1.92
N PRO A 83 11.29 7.00 1.28
CA PRO A 83 10.96 7.09 -0.14
C PRO A 83 12.02 6.51 -1.08
N THR A 84 13.29 6.47 -0.67
CA THR A 84 14.36 5.88 -1.49
C THR A 84 14.25 4.36 -1.51
N VAL A 85 13.98 3.76 -0.35
CA VAL A 85 13.71 2.33 -0.20
C VAL A 85 12.46 1.93 -0.99
N TRP A 86 11.36 2.68 -0.86
CA TRP A 86 10.15 2.38 -1.62
C TRP A 86 10.36 2.41 -3.14
N LYS A 87 11.16 3.36 -3.65
CA LYS A 87 11.53 3.38 -5.07
C LYS A 87 12.30 2.14 -5.49
N SER A 88 13.21 1.64 -4.65
CA SER A 88 13.93 0.39 -4.92
C SER A 88 13.00 -0.84 -4.91
N MET A 89 11.91 -0.78 -4.14
CA MET A 89 10.82 -1.77 -4.17
C MET A 89 9.89 -1.60 -5.38
N GLY A 90 10.19 -0.68 -6.31
CA GLY A 90 9.38 -0.44 -7.51
C GLY A 90 8.14 0.43 -7.28
N TRP A 91 8.05 1.11 -6.14
CA TRP A 91 6.95 2.04 -5.85
C TRP A 91 7.19 3.41 -6.47
N GLU A 92 6.17 3.93 -7.16
CA GLU A 92 6.13 5.29 -7.71
C GLU A 92 4.82 5.97 -7.30
N ASN A 93 4.89 7.25 -6.92
CA ASN A 93 3.70 7.96 -6.47
C ASN A 93 2.78 8.26 -7.67
N ARG A 94 1.71 7.45 -7.82
CA ARG A 94 0.73 7.56 -8.91
C ARG A 94 0.08 8.95 -9.01
N ARG A 95 -0.11 9.67 -7.90
CA ARG A 95 -0.69 11.02 -7.91
C ARG A 95 0.28 12.05 -8.48
N LYS A 96 1.58 11.95 -8.16
CA LYS A 96 2.62 12.79 -8.76
C LYS A 96 2.86 12.44 -10.23
N SER A 97 2.84 11.16 -10.59
CA SER A 97 3.01 10.75 -12.00
C SER A 97 1.84 11.23 -12.86
N ARG A 98 0.60 11.17 -12.35
CA ARG A 98 -0.60 11.69 -13.02
C ARG A 98 -0.58 13.21 -13.19
N ARG A 99 -0.29 13.99 -12.12
CA ARG A 99 -0.12 15.45 -12.22
C ARG A 99 1.01 15.84 -13.20
N ARG A 100 2.12 15.08 -13.24
CA ARG A 100 3.22 15.30 -14.21
C ARG A 100 2.82 14.98 -15.65
N ARG A 101 1.93 14.01 -15.88
CA ARG A 101 1.38 13.68 -17.21
C ARG A 101 0.38 14.75 -17.67
N GLU A 102 -0.56 15.14 -16.80
CA GLU A 102 -1.54 16.20 -17.06
C GLU A 102 -0.84 17.56 -17.31
N GLY A 103 0.17 17.91 -16.52
CA GLY A 103 0.96 19.12 -16.73
C GLY A 103 1.84 19.12 -17.99
N ARG A 104 2.27 17.94 -18.46
CA ARG A 104 2.96 17.80 -19.77
C ARG A 104 1.99 17.94 -20.93
N ASN A 105 0.83 17.28 -20.89
CA ASN A 105 -0.21 17.44 -21.92
C ASN A 105 -0.70 18.88 -22.01
N HIS A 106 -0.90 19.55 -20.86
CA HIS A 106 -1.34 20.94 -20.84
C HIS A 106 -0.27 21.94 -21.35
N LYS A 107 1.04 21.60 -21.29
CA LYS A 107 2.10 22.37 -21.96
C LYS A 107 2.15 22.09 -23.47
N LEU A 108 1.89 20.85 -23.89
CA LEU A 108 1.85 20.47 -25.31
C LEU A 108 0.72 21.21 -26.06
N HIS A 109 -0.43 21.42 -25.41
CA HIS A 109 -1.55 22.17 -25.99
C HIS A 109 -1.39 23.70 -25.98
N ARG A 110 -0.38 24.26 -25.29
CA ARG A 110 -0.12 25.71 -25.27
C ARG A 110 0.85 26.20 -26.35
N GLY A 111 1.35 25.31 -27.21
CA GLY A 111 2.28 25.63 -28.30
C GLY A 111 1.67 25.69 -29.70
N ALA A 112 0.38 25.38 -29.87
CA ALA A 112 -0.28 25.41 -31.18
C ALA A 112 -1.33 26.53 -31.20
N ASN A 113 -0.99 27.66 -31.81
CA ASN A 113 -1.97 28.70 -32.16
C ASN A 113 -2.90 28.17 -33.26
N GLY A 114 -4.16 27.89 -32.92
CA GLY A 114 -5.25 27.55 -33.85
C GLY A 114 -6.59 27.59 -33.13
N PRO A 115 -7.70 28.02 -33.78
CA PRO A 115 -8.92 28.43 -33.10
C PRO A 115 -9.71 27.24 -32.50
N PRO A 116 -10.63 27.50 -31.55
CA PRO A 116 -11.07 26.48 -30.61
C PRO A 116 -12.37 25.85 -31.06
N PHE A 117 -12.35 24.70 -31.72
CA PHE A 117 -13.53 23.83 -31.79
C PHE A 117 -13.08 22.38 -31.93
N PHE A 118 -13.62 21.52 -31.07
CA PHE A 118 -14.35 20.30 -31.44
C PHE A 118 -14.32 19.27 -30.29
N TYR A 119 -15.51 18.74 -30.05
CA TYR A 119 -15.99 17.93 -28.95
C TYR A 119 -15.49 16.48 -28.97
N ARG A 120 -15.26 15.94 -27.76
CA ARG A 120 -15.68 14.63 -27.21
C ARG A 120 -15.86 13.45 -28.18
N VAL A 121 -15.13 12.35 -27.98
CA VAL A 121 -15.65 10.98 -28.23
C VAL A 121 -15.10 10.01 -27.17
N ILE A 122 -16.02 9.41 -26.42
CA ILE A 122 -15.84 8.16 -25.68
C ILE A 122 -15.73 7.06 -26.73
N SER A 123 -14.66 6.27 -26.73
CA SER A 123 -14.66 4.97 -27.40
C SER A 123 -14.59 3.87 -26.36
N VAL A 124 -15.75 3.27 -26.13
CA VAL A 124 -15.87 1.86 -25.74
C VAL A 124 -15.62 1.06 -27.02
N SER A 125 -14.69 0.12 -27.00
CA SER A 125 -14.73 -1.03 -27.92
C SER A 125 -13.96 -2.19 -27.30
N GLN A 126 -14.66 -3.31 -27.19
CA GLN A 126 -14.20 -4.62 -26.77
C GLN A 126 -13.20 -5.19 -27.79
N ALA A 127 -12.39 -6.14 -27.32
CA ALA A 127 -12.17 -7.43 -27.97
C ALA A 127 -11.93 -8.46 -26.85
#